data_AF-A0A1D2IHD7-F1
#
_entry.id   AF-A0A1D2IHD7-F1
#
_cell.length_a   1.000
_cell.length_b   1.000
_cell.length_c   1.000
_cell.angle_alpha   90.00
_cell.angle_beta   90.00
_cell.angle_gamma   90.00
#
_symmetry.space_group_name_H-M   'P 1'
#
loop_
_entity.id
_entity.type
_entity.pdbx_description
1 polymer ?
#
loop_
_entity_poly.entity_id
_entity_poly.type
_entity_poly.pdbx_seq_one_letter_code
_entity_poly.pdbx_strand_id
1 'polypeptide(L)'
;MSQRRVVTSRSQEPRQRFAEELRRLRAQKDVSLRQLGERLGRDWSLFGKMEKGDTLGSPEVAQALDQYYGAPGMLLALWELAAGDHTQFREQHRRYMALEAQTVSLWHFAVSVVPGLLQTEGYAREVPAAGGIKGAELERQVKARVGRRELLEGAAPAVPDDPR
;
A
#
# COMPACT_ATOMS: atom_id res chain seq x y z
N MET A 1 -18.32 -0.86 19.91
CA MET A 1 -18.55 -0.43 18.52
C MET A 1 -19.43 -1.45 17.83
N SER A 2 -20.53 -1.03 17.20
CA SER A 2 -21.46 -1.94 16.52
C SER A 2 -20.75 -2.59 15.32
N GLN A 3 -20.62 -3.93 15.31
CA GLN A 3 -20.03 -4.64 14.17
C GLN A 3 -20.94 -4.43 12.95
N ARG A 4 -20.41 -3.75 11.92
CA ARG A 4 -21.13 -3.59 10.63
C ARG A 4 -21.46 -4.98 10.09
N ARG A 5 -22.75 -5.24 9.88
CA ARG A 5 -23.24 -6.46 9.24
C ARG A 5 -22.67 -6.52 7.82
N VAL A 6 -22.02 -7.62 7.50
CA VAL A 6 -21.38 -7.85 6.20
C VAL A 6 -22.48 -8.01 5.14
N VAL A 7 -22.61 -7.05 4.22
CA VAL A 7 -23.61 -7.06 3.13
C VAL A 7 -23.12 -7.85 1.91
N THR A 8 -21.80 -7.98 1.75
CA THR A 8 -21.17 -8.68 0.62
C THR A 8 -20.28 -9.82 1.13
N SER A 9 -20.23 -10.97 0.45
CA SER A 9 -19.32 -12.09 0.77
C SER A 9 -17.82 -11.81 0.57
N ARG A 10 -17.43 -10.53 0.46
CA ARG A 10 -16.07 -10.05 0.17
C ARG A 10 -15.33 -9.68 1.46
N SER A 11 -14.00 -9.63 1.38
CA SER A 11 -13.18 -9.22 2.52
C SER A 11 -13.53 -7.81 3.02
N GLN A 12 -13.49 -7.63 4.34
CA GLN A 12 -13.63 -6.32 4.99
C GLN A 12 -12.28 -5.57 5.06
N GLU A 13 -11.16 -6.27 4.82
CA GLU A 13 -9.84 -5.66 4.76
C GLU A 13 -9.66 -4.95 3.40
N PRO A 14 -9.48 -3.62 3.37
CA PRO A 14 -9.37 -2.82 2.15
C PRO A 14 -8.39 -3.39 1.11
N ARG A 15 -7.19 -3.82 1.54
CA ARG A 15 -6.17 -4.41 0.67
C ARG A 15 -6.62 -5.72 0.02
N GLN A 16 -7.18 -6.63 0.82
CA GLN A 16 -7.71 -7.90 0.33
C GLN A 16 -8.87 -7.65 -0.65
N ARG A 17 -9.76 -6.72 -0.30
CA ARG A 17 -10.92 -6.38 -1.12
C ARG A 17 -10.52 -5.79 -2.48
N PHE A 18 -9.51 -4.92 -2.52
CA PHE A 18 -8.95 -4.42 -3.77
C PHE A 18 -8.38 -5.55 -4.63
N ALA A 19 -7.58 -6.43 -4.05
CA ALA A 19 -6.98 -7.57 -4.73
C ALA A 19 -8.03 -8.58 -5.27
N GLU A 20 -9.10 -8.83 -4.50
CA GLU A 20 -10.25 -9.65 -4.90
C GLU A 20 -11.01 -9.04 -6.08
N GLU A 21 -11.26 -7.73 -6.06
CA GLU A 21 -11.95 -7.05 -7.16
C GLU A 21 -11.13 -7.02 -8.45
N LEU A 22 -9.80 -6.86 -8.36
CA LEU A 22 -8.92 -6.99 -9.53
C LEU A 22 -9.01 -8.39 -10.14
N ARG A 23 -8.89 -9.45 -9.32
CA ARG A 23 -9.04 -10.84 -9.78
C ARG A 23 -10.40 -11.08 -10.43
N ARG A 24 -11.48 -10.55 -9.82
CA ARG A 24 -12.84 -10.70 -10.34
C ARG A 24 -12.99 -10.02 -11.70
N LEU A 25 -12.58 -8.77 -11.84
CA LEU A 25 -12.69 -8.01 -13.09
C LEU A 25 -11.84 -8.63 -14.20
N ARG A 26 -10.64 -9.11 -13.87
CA ARG A 26 -9.80 -9.84 -14.82
C ARG A 26 -10.47 -11.12 -15.31
N ALA A 27 -11.02 -11.92 -14.39
CA ALA A 27 -11.74 -13.14 -14.74
C ALA A 27 -12.99 -12.86 -15.57
N GLN A 28 -13.72 -11.77 -15.29
CA GLN A 28 -14.90 -11.36 -16.06
C GLN A 28 -14.56 -10.93 -17.50
N LYS A 29 -13.38 -10.35 -17.71
CA LYS A 29 -12.88 -10.02 -19.05
C LYS A 29 -12.13 -11.16 -19.75
N ASP A 30 -11.91 -12.28 -19.06
CA ASP A 30 -11.16 -13.45 -19.54
C ASP A 30 -9.79 -13.09 -20.15
N VAL A 31 -9.03 -12.23 -19.47
CA VAL A 31 -7.68 -11.84 -19.90
C VAL A 31 -6.60 -12.39 -18.99
N SER A 32 -5.48 -12.79 -19.59
CA SER A 32 -4.28 -13.17 -18.85
C SER A 32 -3.53 -11.95 -18.31
N LEU A 33 -2.72 -12.15 -17.27
CA LEU A 33 -1.86 -11.07 -16.72
C LEU A 33 -0.87 -10.53 -17.76
N ARG A 34 -0.40 -11.37 -18.70
CA ARG A 34 0.49 -10.95 -19.79
C ARG A 34 -0.20 -10.02 -20.76
N GLN A 35 -1.40 -10.39 -21.23
CA GLN A 35 -2.21 -9.52 -22.10
C GLN A 35 -2.58 -8.21 -21.42
N LEU A 36 -2.89 -8.25 -20.11
CA LEU A 36 -3.14 -7.04 -19.32
C LEU A 36 -1.90 -6.13 -19.29
N GLY A 37 -0.72 -6.71 -19.07
CA GLY A 37 0.54 -5.96 -19.04
C GLY A 37 0.91 -5.34 -20.38
N GLU A 38 0.75 -6.08 -21.48
CA GLU A 38 0.91 -5.56 -22.83
C GLU A 38 -0.04 -4.39 -23.10
N ARG A 39 -1.31 -4.51 -22.68
CA ARG A 39 -2.33 -3.49 -22.92
C ARG A 39 -2.15 -2.22 -22.09
N LEU A 40 -1.59 -2.34 -20.89
CA LEU A 40 -1.33 -1.22 -19.98
C LEU A 40 0.11 -0.69 -20.03
N GLY A 41 1.00 -1.29 -20.83
CA GLY A 41 2.41 -0.90 -20.91
C GLY A 41 3.13 -1.06 -19.57
N ARG A 42 2.85 -2.14 -18.84
CA ARG A 42 3.40 -2.43 -17.50
C ARG A 42 3.81 -3.90 -17.40
N ASP A 43 4.79 -4.17 -16.55
CA ASP A 43 5.24 -5.54 -16.30
C ASP A 43 4.10 -6.40 -15.71
N TRP A 44 3.86 -7.57 -16.28
CA TRP A 44 2.75 -8.44 -15.90
C TRP A 44 2.87 -8.95 -14.45
N SER A 45 4.08 -9.03 -13.91
CA SER A 45 4.32 -9.48 -12.53
C SER A 45 3.80 -8.48 -11.51
N LEU A 46 3.70 -7.18 -11.86
CA LEU A 46 3.07 -6.16 -11.04
C LEU A 46 1.61 -6.53 -10.75
N PHE A 47 0.83 -6.82 -11.80
CA PHE A 47 -0.58 -7.19 -11.64
C PHE A 47 -0.75 -8.49 -10.86
N GLY A 48 0.16 -9.46 -11.05
CA GLY A 48 0.17 -10.68 -10.25
C GLY A 48 0.38 -10.41 -8.74
N LYS A 49 1.29 -9.50 -8.40
CA LYS A 49 1.49 -9.06 -7.01
C LYS A 49 0.29 -8.28 -6.49
N MET A 50 -0.34 -7.44 -7.32
CA MET A 50 -1.56 -6.71 -6.94
C MET A 50 -2.74 -7.65 -6.65
N GLU A 51 -2.96 -8.66 -7.49
CA GLU A 51 -4.02 -9.66 -7.30
C GLU A 51 -3.80 -10.55 -6.07
N LYS A 52 -2.55 -10.72 -5.62
CA LYS A 52 -2.21 -11.42 -4.37
C LYS A 52 -2.32 -10.54 -3.13
N GLY A 53 -2.41 -9.21 -3.29
CA GLY A 53 -2.31 -8.25 -2.18
C GLY A 53 -0.86 -7.93 -1.76
N ASP A 54 0.12 -8.38 -2.53
CA ASP A 54 1.55 -8.17 -2.30
C ASP A 54 2.01 -6.75 -2.65
N THR A 55 1.24 -5.99 -3.41
CA THR A 55 1.43 -4.54 -3.60
C THR A 55 0.09 -3.90 -3.98
N LEU A 56 -0.06 -2.59 -3.75
CA LEU A 56 -1.21 -1.85 -4.25
C LEU A 56 -0.95 -1.24 -5.63
N GLY A 57 0.31 -1.19 -6.07
CA GLY A 57 0.70 -0.39 -7.24
C GLY A 57 0.55 1.12 -6.98
N SER A 58 0.90 1.92 -7.98
CA SER A 58 0.77 3.37 -7.92
C SER A 58 -0.69 3.82 -8.20
N PRO A 59 -1.08 5.04 -7.80
CA PRO A 59 -2.42 5.55 -8.10
C PRO A 59 -2.70 5.61 -9.61
N GLU A 60 -1.68 5.89 -10.44
CA GLU A 60 -1.81 5.90 -11.91
C GLU A 60 -2.12 4.50 -12.46
N VAL A 61 -1.51 3.45 -11.88
CA VAL A 61 -1.80 2.07 -12.26
C VAL A 61 -3.23 1.70 -11.84
N ALA A 62 -3.66 2.10 -10.64
CA ALA A 62 -5.03 1.88 -10.18
C ALA A 62 -6.05 2.57 -11.10
N GLN A 63 -5.80 3.82 -11.49
CA GLN A 63 -6.63 4.58 -12.41
C GLN A 63 -6.66 3.96 -13.82
N ALA A 64 -5.52 3.49 -14.33
CA ALA A 64 -5.46 2.79 -15.62
C ALA A 64 -6.27 1.48 -15.61
N LEU A 65 -6.22 0.73 -14.50
CA LEU A 65 -7.03 -0.47 -14.31
C LEU A 65 -8.53 -0.14 -14.24
N ASP A 66 -8.89 0.91 -13.53
CA ASP A 66 -10.26 1.41 -13.42
C ASP A 66 -10.88 1.71 -14.80
N GLN A 67 -10.14 2.45 -15.63
CA GLN A 67 -10.50 2.74 -17.02
C GLN A 67 -10.54 1.48 -17.88
N TYR A 68 -9.54 0.62 -17.76
CA TYR A 68 -9.45 -0.61 -18.56
C TYR A 68 -10.62 -1.56 -18.29
N TYR A 69 -11.02 -1.72 -17.03
CA TYR A 69 -12.13 -2.58 -16.65
C TYR A 69 -13.50 -1.92 -16.78
N GLY A 70 -13.55 -0.60 -17.01
CA GLY A 70 -14.81 0.14 -17.09
C GLY A 70 -15.52 0.18 -15.73
N ALA A 71 -14.76 0.35 -14.65
CA ALA A 71 -15.24 0.31 -13.27
C ALA A 71 -15.21 1.71 -12.65
N PRO A 72 -15.95 2.71 -13.18
CA PRO A 72 -15.68 4.13 -13.01
C PRO A 72 -15.50 4.54 -11.54
N GLY A 73 -14.26 4.84 -11.18
CA GLY A 73 -13.80 5.29 -9.86
C GLY A 73 -13.80 4.22 -8.77
N MET A 74 -14.30 3.01 -9.03
CA MET A 74 -14.43 1.96 -8.03
C MET A 74 -13.07 1.41 -7.60
N LEU A 75 -12.19 1.11 -8.56
CA LEU A 75 -10.87 0.57 -8.25
C LEU A 75 -9.97 1.63 -7.64
N LEU A 76 -10.07 2.88 -8.11
CA LEU A 76 -9.34 3.99 -7.51
C LEU A 76 -9.79 4.24 -6.06
N ALA A 77 -11.09 4.25 -5.78
CA ALA A 77 -11.60 4.43 -4.42
C ALA A 77 -11.19 3.26 -3.49
N LEU A 78 -11.19 2.02 -3.99
CA LEU A 78 -10.71 0.87 -3.22
C LEU A 78 -9.20 0.96 -2.98
N TRP A 79 -8.44 1.45 -3.94
CA TRP A 79 -7.01 1.70 -3.80
C TRP A 79 -6.75 2.77 -2.73
N GLU A 80 -7.48 3.89 -2.73
CA GLU A 80 -7.35 4.95 -1.72
C GLU A 80 -7.65 4.44 -0.31
N LEU A 81 -8.73 3.67 -0.15
CA LEU A 81 -9.06 3.03 1.12
C LEU A 81 -7.97 2.06 1.58
N ALA A 82 -7.36 1.32 0.66
CA ALA A 82 -6.30 0.36 0.94
C ALA A 82 -4.94 1.01 1.22
N ALA A 83 -4.66 2.16 0.59
CA ALA A 83 -3.46 2.95 0.82
C ALA A 83 -3.51 3.67 2.18
N GLY A 84 -4.68 4.20 2.54
CA GLY A 84 -4.94 4.82 3.85
C GLY A 84 -5.13 3.81 4.99
N ASP A 85 -5.20 2.51 4.70
CA ASP A 85 -5.36 1.49 5.72
C ASP A 85 -4.04 1.20 6.46
N HIS A 86 -3.94 1.69 7.68
CA HIS A 86 -2.81 1.45 8.56
C HIS A 86 -2.92 0.13 9.35
N THR A 87 -3.88 -0.76 9.08
CA THR A 87 -4.06 -2.02 9.83
C THR A 87 -2.85 -2.95 9.81
N GLN A 88 -2.01 -2.86 8.77
CA GLN A 88 -0.70 -3.50 8.67
C GLN A 88 0.27 -3.12 9.80
N PHE A 89 0.04 -1.98 10.45
CA PHE A 89 0.77 -1.54 11.62
C PHE A 89 0.01 -1.97 12.88
N ARG A 90 0.77 -2.31 13.93
CA ARG A 90 0.22 -2.55 15.27
C ARG A 90 -0.66 -1.37 15.69
N GLU A 91 -1.75 -1.64 16.39
CA GLU A 91 -2.78 -0.66 16.76
C GLU A 91 -2.18 0.63 17.36
N GLN A 92 -1.27 0.47 18.32
CA GLN A 92 -0.50 1.54 18.97
C GLN A 92 0.28 2.46 18.00
N HIS A 93 0.64 1.99 16.80
CA HIS A 93 1.40 2.75 15.81
C HIS A 93 0.52 3.39 14.73
N ARG A 94 -0.75 2.98 14.59
CA ARG A 94 -1.63 3.43 13.49
C ARG A 94 -1.83 4.94 13.48
N ARG A 95 -2.02 5.54 14.66
CA ARG A 95 -2.17 7.01 14.79
C ARG A 95 -0.93 7.75 14.32
N TYR A 96 0.25 7.26 14.67
CA TYR A 96 1.51 7.86 14.19
C TYR A 96 1.59 7.77 12.66
N MET A 97 1.25 6.62 12.07
CA MET A 97 1.33 6.42 10.61
C MET A 97 0.37 7.34 9.84
N ALA A 98 -0.83 7.56 10.39
CA ALA A 98 -1.80 8.50 9.80
C ALA A 98 -1.30 9.95 9.82
N LEU A 99 -0.62 10.36 10.90
CA LEU A 99 -0.03 11.69 11.00
C LEU A 99 1.19 11.83 10.10
N GLU A 100 2.09 10.84 10.08
CA GLU A 100 3.29 10.85 9.23
C GLU A 100 2.93 10.97 7.74
N ALA A 101 1.88 10.29 7.29
CA ALA A 101 1.41 10.36 5.90
C ALA A 101 0.87 11.75 5.47
N GLN A 102 0.45 12.58 6.44
CA GLN A 102 -0.09 13.92 6.19
C GLN A 102 0.91 15.04 6.54
N THR A 103 2.08 14.68 7.05
CA THR A 103 3.03 15.64 7.61
C THR A 103 3.87 16.28 6.50
N VAL A 104 3.96 17.62 6.52
CA VAL A 104 4.81 18.39 5.60
C VAL A 104 6.27 18.44 6.09
N SER A 105 6.50 18.43 7.41
CA SER A 105 7.83 18.43 8.01
C SER A 105 7.87 17.60 9.29
N LEU A 106 8.85 16.69 9.40
CA LEU A 106 9.05 15.82 10.55
C LEU A 106 10.48 15.97 11.09
N TRP A 107 10.59 16.30 12.38
CA TRP A 107 11.86 16.36 13.10
C TRP A 107 11.96 15.13 14.00
N HIS A 108 12.94 14.28 13.76
CA HIS A 108 13.10 13.00 14.46
C HIS A 108 14.50 12.89 15.07
N PHE A 109 14.57 12.77 16.38
CA PHE A 109 15.80 12.43 17.09
C PHE A 109 15.82 10.93 17.44
N ALA A 110 16.85 10.22 16.97
CA ALA A 110 17.01 8.79 17.25
C ALA A 110 18.46 8.48 17.63
N VAL A 111 18.65 7.66 18.67
CA VAL A 111 19.97 7.34 19.23
C VAL A 111 20.54 6.05 18.66
N SER A 112 19.72 4.99 18.59
CA SER A 112 20.22 3.62 18.35
C SER A 112 19.60 2.92 17.16
N VAL A 113 18.56 3.50 16.55
CA VAL A 113 17.82 2.88 15.44
C VAL A 113 17.59 3.91 14.36
N VAL A 114 17.79 3.52 13.10
CA VAL A 114 17.52 4.40 11.96
C VAL A 114 16.01 4.66 11.88
N PRO A 115 15.56 5.92 11.74
CA PRO A 115 14.15 6.25 11.56
C PRO A 115 13.52 5.50 10.40
N GLY A 116 12.26 5.08 10.55
CA GLY A 116 11.57 4.20 9.58
C GLY A 116 11.60 4.70 8.14
N LEU A 117 11.41 6.01 7.93
CA LEU A 117 11.45 6.66 6.61
C LEU A 117 12.79 6.53 5.89
N LEU A 118 13.88 6.37 6.67
CA LEU A 118 15.25 6.32 6.16
C LEU A 118 15.79 4.89 6.05
N GLN A 119 14.97 3.87 6.37
CA GLN A 119 15.41 2.48 6.34
C GLN A 119 15.51 1.97 4.90
N THR A 120 16.59 1.23 4.62
CA THR A 120 16.69 0.39 3.43
C THR A 120 15.98 -0.94 3.66
N GLU A 121 15.68 -1.68 2.59
CA GLU A 121 15.08 -3.01 2.72
C GLU A 121 15.91 -3.94 3.59
N GLY A 122 17.25 -3.93 3.43
CA GLY A 122 18.16 -4.71 4.27
C GLY A 122 18.04 -4.35 5.75
N TYR A 123 18.04 -3.06 6.09
CA TYR A 123 17.88 -2.64 7.48
C TYR A 123 16.50 -3.00 8.05
N ALA A 124 15.44 -2.78 7.27
CA ALA A 124 14.07 -3.10 7.65
C ALA A 124 13.84 -4.60 7.88
N ARG A 125 14.71 -5.45 7.31
CA ARG A 125 14.71 -6.91 7.48
C ARG A 125 15.53 -7.36 8.67
N GLU A 126 16.77 -6.88 8.78
CA GLU A 126 17.70 -7.34 9.83
C GLU A 126 17.24 -6.96 11.24
N VAL A 127 16.71 -5.74 11.44
CA VAL A 127 16.31 -5.28 12.78
C VAL A 127 15.17 -6.12 13.38
N PRO A 128 14.04 -6.36 12.69
CA PRO A 128 13.01 -7.27 13.21
C PRO A 128 13.49 -8.72 13.32
N ALA A 129 14.34 -9.19 12.40
CA ALA A 129 14.87 -10.55 12.42
C ALA A 129 15.77 -10.81 13.64
N ALA A 130 16.62 -9.84 14.01
CA ALA A 130 17.42 -9.87 15.23
C ALA A 130 16.55 -9.94 16.49
N GLY A 131 15.34 -9.35 16.45
CA GLY A 131 14.32 -9.47 17.49
C GLY A 131 13.50 -10.77 17.47
N GLY A 132 13.85 -11.74 16.61
CA GLY A 132 13.22 -13.06 16.52
C GLY A 132 12.02 -13.16 15.58
N ILE A 133 11.69 -12.10 14.83
CA ILE A 133 10.56 -12.11 13.89
C ILE A 133 10.96 -12.82 12.60
N LYS A 134 10.14 -13.77 12.13
CA LYS A 134 10.47 -14.66 11.00
C LYS A 134 9.27 -14.90 10.08
N GLY A 135 9.55 -15.46 8.90
CA GLY A 135 8.54 -15.91 7.95
C GLY A 135 7.63 -14.78 7.45
N ALA A 136 6.35 -15.08 7.26
CA ALA A 136 5.38 -14.14 6.69
C ALA A 136 5.21 -12.85 7.51
N GLU A 137 5.42 -12.90 8.83
CA GLU A 137 5.37 -11.70 9.67
C GLU A 137 6.57 -10.78 9.42
N LEU A 138 7.75 -11.35 9.17
CA LEU A 138 8.92 -10.56 8.79
C LEU A 138 8.67 -9.83 7.47
N GLU A 139 8.20 -10.54 6.45
CA GLU A 139 7.91 -9.93 5.13
C GLU A 139 6.86 -8.83 5.23
N ARG A 140 5.81 -9.02 6.05
CA ARG A 140 4.81 -7.97 6.31
C ARG A 140 5.44 -6.72 6.93
N GLN A 141 6.30 -6.89 7.94
CA GLN A 141 6.96 -5.74 8.58
C GLN A 141 7.97 -5.05 7.68
N VAL A 142 8.73 -5.80 6.89
CA VAL A 142 9.66 -5.25 5.89
C VAL A 142 8.87 -4.40 4.90
N LYS A 143 7.81 -4.95 4.29
CA LYS A 143 6.97 -4.23 3.33
C LYS A 143 6.33 -2.99 3.95
N ALA A 144 5.84 -3.08 5.19
CA ALA A 144 5.24 -1.94 5.89
C ALA A 144 6.26 -0.85 6.22
N ARG A 145 7.52 -1.19 6.50
CA ARG A 145 8.60 -0.23 6.77
C ARG A 145 9.10 0.42 5.48
N VAL A 146 9.41 -0.38 4.46
CA VAL A 146 9.93 0.11 3.17
C VAL A 146 8.89 0.97 2.45
N GLY A 147 7.61 0.61 2.50
CA GLY A 147 6.54 1.42 1.90
C GLY A 147 6.41 2.83 2.48
N ARG A 148 6.94 3.10 3.69
CA ARG A 148 6.95 4.47 4.25
C ARG A 148 7.93 5.39 3.52
N ARG A 149 8.96 4.84 2.89
CA ARG A 149 9.95 5.61 2.12
C ARG A 149 9.35 6.27 0.88
N GLU A 150 8.26 5.73 0.34
CA GLU A 150 7.55 6.32 -0.81
C GLU A 150 7.13 7.77 -0.54
N LEU A 151 6.87 8.14 0.73
CA LEU A 151 6.58 9.52 1.14
C LEU A 151 7.73 10.50 0.83
N LEU A 152 8.98 10.03 0.79
CA LEU A 152 10.15 10.84 0.46
C LEU A 152 10.42 10.92 -1.04
N GLU A 153 9.89 9.96 -1.82
CA GLU A 153 10.13 9.84 -3.26
C GLU A 153 8.98 10.45 -4.09
N GLY A 154 7.86 10.79 -3.45
CA GLY A 154 6.73 11.50 -4.06
C GLY A 154 7.03 12.97 -4.38
N ALA A 155 6.22 13.57 -5.26
CA ALA A 155 6.30 15.00 -5.56
C ALA A 155 6.17 15.83 -4.27
N ALA A 156 7.07 16.79 -4.09
CA ALA A 156 7.09 17.62 -2.89
C ALA A 156 5.69 18.24 -2.67
N PRO A 157 5.07 18.06 -1.48
CA PRO A 157 3.87 18.84 -1.16
C PRO A 157 4.24 20.32 -1.27
N ALA A 158 3.34 21.14 -1.83
CA ALA A 158 3.52 22.58 -1.86
C ALA A 158 3.77 23.06 -0.43
N VAL A 159 5.02 23.38 -0.12
CA VAL A 159 5.40 23.94 1.17
C VAL A 159 4.75 25.32 1.20
N PRO A 160 3.80 25.60 2.10
CA PRO A 160 3.33 26.96 2.29
C PRO A 160 4.55 27.79 2.69
N ASP A 161 4.78 28.93 2.03
CA ASP A 161 5.85 29.85 2.39
C ASP A 161 5.85 30.05 3.91
N ASP A 162 6.90 29.59 4.57
CA ASP A 162 7.09 29.72 6.01
C ASP A 162 7.67 31.11 6.26
N PRO A 163 6.92 32.06 6.86
CA PRO A 163 7.45 33.35 7.22
C PRO A 163 8.20 33.20 8.54
N ARG A 164 9.44 32.71 8.47
CA ARG A 164 10.41 32.80 9.58
C ARG A 164 11.53 33.77 9.25
#